data_AF-A0A1X1ZS70-F1
#
_entry.id   AF-A0A1X1ZS70-F1
#
_cell.length_a   1.000
_cell.length_b   1.000
_cell.length_c   1.000
_cell.angle_alpha   90.00
_cell.angle_beta   90.00
_cell.angle_gamma   90.00
#
_symmetry.space_group_name_H-M   'P 1'
#
loop_
_entity.id
_entity.type
_entity.pdbx_description
1 polymer ?
#
loop_
_entity_poly.entity_id
_entity_poly.type
_entity_poly.pdbx_seq_one_letter_code
_entity_poly.pdbx_strand_id
1 'polypeptide(L)'
;MFDLTLEHYDWLRFRAAQASPFEVCGFIMRDGSITEIRNVAENPYDTFTMDLRQISRHVDVERIAAIWHTHPGGDIRDPARLI
;
A
#
# COMPACT_ATOMS: atom_id res chain seq x y z
N MET A 1 12.92 13.29 8.52
CA MET A 1 11.43 13.34 8.45
C MET A 1 11.09 13.04 7.00
N PHE A 2 10.22 12.07 6.76
CA PHE A 2 9.76 11.74 5.41
C PHE A 2 8.54 12.61 5.11
N ASP A 3 8.56 13.30 3.96
CA ASP A 3 7.46 14.15 3.51
C ASP A 3 6.88 13.60 2.21
N LEU A 4 5.55 13.42 2.19
CA LEU A 4 4.83 13.03 0.98
C LEU A 4 4.79 14.19 -0.01
N THR A 5 5.31 13.96 -1.21
CA THR A 5 5.29 14.93 -2.32
C THR A 5 4.09 14.70 -3.24
N LEU A 6 3.77 15.68 -4.09
CA LEU A 6 2.74 15.55 -5.14
C LEU A 6 2.97 14.35 -6.06
N GLU A 7 4.23 14.02 -6.35
CA GLU A 7 4.59 12.85 -7.16
C GLU A 7 4.14 11.54 -6.49
N HIS A 8 4.27 11.43 -5.17
CA HIS A 8 3.77 10.26 -4.44
C HIS A 8 2.24 10.15 -4.56
N TYR A 9 1.53 11.28 -4.42
CA TYR A 9 0.08 11.29 -4.56
C TYR A 9 -0.37 10.90 -5.97
N ASP A 10 0.28 11.42 -7.00
CA ASP A 10 -0.07 11.13 -8.38
C ASP A 10 0.22 9.67 -8.74
N TRP A 11 1.35 9.13 -8.27
CA TRP A 11 1.68 7.72 -8.43
C TRP A 11 0.63 6.82 -7.76
N LEU A 12 0.29 7.10 -6.49
CA LEU A 12 -0.68 6.31 -5.74
C LEU A 12 -2.07 6.35 -6.40
N ARG A 13 -2.51 7.51 -6.89
CA ARG A 13 -3.78 7.66 -7.63
C ARG A 13 -3.78 6.89 -8.93
N PHE A 14 -2.70 6.99 -9.71
CA PHE A 14 -2.61 6.28 -10.98
C PHE A 14 -2.61 4.77 -10.78
N ARG A 15 -1.88 4.28 -9.78
CA ARG A 15 -1.88 2.85 -9.42
C ARG A 15 -3.24 2.37 -8.93
N ALA A 16 -3.93 3.15 -8.10
CA ALA A 16 -5.30 2.82 -7.68
C ALA A 16 -6.24 2.65 -8.88
N ALA A 17 -6.18 3.57 -9.85
CA ALA A 17 -6.98 3.49 -11.07
C ALA A 17 -6.66 2.26 -11.92
N GLN A 18 -5.37 1.89 -12.02
CA GLN A 18 -4.92 0.71 -12.77
C GLN A 18 -5.28 -0.61 -12.09
N ALA A 19 -5.29 -0.64 -10.75
CA ALA A 19 -5.54 -1.84 -9.97
C ALA A 19 -7.02 -2.17 -9.81
N SER A 20 -7.91 -1.18 -10.00
CA SER A 20 -9.36 -1.38 -9.90
C SER A 20 -9.84 -2.57 -10.74
N PRO A 21 -10.61 -3.51 -10.17
CA PRO A 21 -11.36 -3.40 -8.93
C PRO A 21 -10.67 -3.97 -7.67
N PHE A 22 -9.36 -4.22 -7.70
CA PHE A 22 -8.62 -4.85 -6.59
C PHE A 22 -7.93 -3.82 -5.69
N GLU A 23 -7.89 -4.08 -4.38
CA GLU A 23 -7.00 -3.40 -3.46
C GLU A 23 -5.54 -3.75 -3.77
N VAL A 24 -4.70 -2.73 -3.90
CA VAL A 24 -3.24 -2.84 -3.91
C VAL A 24 -2.67 -2.19 -2.67
N CYS A 25 -1.52 -2.69 -2.23
CA CYS A 25 -0.91 -2.29 -0.96
C CYS A 25 0.61 -2.28 -1.05
N GLY A 26 1.25 -1.61 -0.09
CA GLY A 26 2.70 -1.62 0.01
C GLY A 26 3.23 -0.68 1.08
N PHE A 27 4.49 -0.30 0.93
CA PHE A 27 5.19 0.61 1.81
C PHE A 27 5.65 1.86 1.08
N ILE A 28 5.76 2.93 1.85
CA ILE A 28 6.59 4.08 1.50
C ILE A 28 7.83 4.02 2.40
N MET A 29 9.01 4.07 1.80
CA MET A 29 10.28 3.93 2.49
C MET A 29 10.79 5.30 2.96
N ARG A 30 11.73 5.33 3.90
CA ARG A 30 12.32 6.57 4.46
C ARG A 30 13.07 7.41 3.44
N ASP A 31 13.48 6.82 2.31
CA ASP A 31 14.08 7.51 1.18
C ASP A 31 13.05 8.04 0.16
N GLY A 32 11.75 7.81 0.41
CA GLY A 32 10.64 8.19 -0.45
C GLY A 32 10.33 7.22 -1.58
N SER A 33 11.05 6.12 -1.70
CA SER A 33 10.65 5.09 -2.66
C SER A 33 9.32 4.44 -2.25
N ILE A 34 8.48 4.13 -3.24
CA ILE A 34 7.24 3.38 -3.06
C ILE A 34 7.49 1.92 -3.44
N THR A 35 7.25 1.01 -2.50
CA THR A 35 7.40 -0.44 -2.69
C THR A 35 6.03 -1.11 -2.67
N GLU A 36 5.57 -1.59 -3.82
CA GLU A 36 4.32 -2.36 -3.91
C GLU A 36 4.54 -3.80 -3.41
N ILE A 37 3.63 -4.26 -2.54
CA ILE A 37 3.59 -5.63 -2.04
C ILE A 37 2.36 -6.33 -2.59
N ARG A 38 2.55 -7.56 -3.07
CA ARG A 38 1.48 -8.40 -3.57
C ARG A 38 0.41 -8.57 -2.50
N ASN A 39 -0.82 -8.22 -2.88
CA ASN A 39 -2.02 -8.58 -2.12
C ASN A 39 -2.30 -10.07 -2.31
N VAL A 40 -2.28 -10.84 -1.22
CA VAL A 40 -2.59 -12.27 -1.16
C VAL A 40 -3.86 -12.57 -0.37
N ALA A 41 -4.70 -11.55 -0.12
CA ALA A 41 -6.01 -11.76 0.47
C ALA A 41 -6.85 -12.72 -0.37
N GLU A 42 -7.69 -13.52 0.30
CA GLU A 42 -8.67 -14.38 -0.36
C GLU A 42 -9.70 -13.56 -1.16
N ASN A 43 -10.09 -12.40 -0.62
CA ASN A 43 -10.99 -11.44 -1.26
C ASN A 43 -10.29 -10.08 -1.48
N PRO A 44 -9.51 -9.91 -2.57
CA PRO A 44 -8.75 -8.68 -2.78
C PRO A 44 -9.59 -7.46 -3.21
N TYR A 45 -10.92 -7.57 -3.25
CA TYR A 45 -11.81 -6.48 -3.68
C TYR A 45 -12.09 -5.45 -2.58
N ASP A 46 -11.99 -5.84 -1.31
CA ASP A 46 -12.32 -5.02 -0.14
C ASP A 46 -11.35 -5.19 1.04
N THR A 47 -10.27 -5.95 0.84
CA THR A 47 -9.24 -6.14 1.85
C THR A 47 -7.88 -6.42 1.22
N PHE A 48 -6.83 -6.27 2.03
CA PHE A 48 -5.48 -6.63 1.66
C PHE A 48 -4.82 -7.51 2.71
N THR A 49 -3.98 -8.42 2.23
CA THR A 49 -3.03 -9.17 3.06
C THR A 49 -1.70 -9.14 2.32
N MET A 50 -0.68 -8.58 2.94
CA MET A 50 0.64 -8.48 2.31
C MET A 50 1.36 -9.83 2.31
N ASP A 51 1.96 -10.20 1.17
CA ASP A 51 2.79 -11.41 1.09
C ASP A 51 4.05 -11.30 1.98
N LEU A 52 4.03 -11.96 3.13
CA LEU A 52 5.16 -12.01 4.07
C LEU A 52 6.45 -12.54 3.42
N ARG A 53 6.37 -13.40 2.40
CA ARG A 53 7.55 -13.91 1.70
C ARG A 53 8.18 -12.85 0.82
N GLN A 54 7.39 -11.94 0.26
CA GLN A 54 7.90 -10.80 -0.48
C GLN A 54 8.56 -9.81 0.48
N ILE A 55 7.90 -9.52 1.61
CA ILE A 55 8.42 -8.64 2.65
C ILE A 55 9.77 -9.15 3.15
N SER A 56 9.85 -10.42 3.57
CA SER A 56 11.06 -11.00 4.18
C SER A 56 12.27 -11.04 3.24
N ARG A 57 12.04 -10.98 1.92
CA ARG A 57 13.10 -11.09 0.90
C ARG A 57 13.56 -9.74 0.36
N HIS A 58 12.69 -8.75 0.33
CA HIS A 58 12.91 -7.52 -0.46
C HIS A 58 12.69 -6.23 0.32
N VAL A 59 12.19 -6.29 1.55
CA VAL A 59 11.88 -5.10 2.35
C VAL A 59 12.76 -5.04 3.58
N ASP A 60 13.54 -3.96 3.68
CA ASP A 60 14.19 -3.56 4.93
C ASP A 60 13.14 -2.87 5.82
N VAL A 61 12.64 -3.61 6.82
CA VAL A 61 11.55 -3.15 7.69
C VAL A 61 11.92 -1.93 8.53
N GLU A 62 13.20 -1.71 8.84
CA GLU A 62 13.67 -0.55 9.60
C GLU A 62 13.55 0.76 8.79
N ARG A 63 13.52 0.62 7.46
CA ARG A 63 13.38 1.72 6.50
C ARG A 63 11.95 2.00 6.09
N ILE A 64 10.95 1.28 6.59
CA ILE A 64 9.55 1.61 6.32
C ILE A 64 9.21 2.93 7.04
N ALA A 65 8.67 3.88 6.28
CA ALA A 65 8.13 5.13 6.82
C ALA A 65 6.61 5.07 7.01
N ALA A 66 5.90 4.42 6.08
CA ALA A 66 4.45 4.27 6.13
C ALA A 66 3.96 3.02 5.38
N ILE A 67 2.74 2.61 5.68
CA ILE A 67 1.95 1.64 4.92
C ILE A 67 0.95 2.40 4.05
N TRP A 68 0.70 1.91 2.84
CA TRP A 68 -0.39 2.39 1.99
C TRP A 68 -1.19 1.21 1.45
N HIS A 69 -2.46 1.47 1.18
CA HIS A 69 -3.33 0.60 0.40
C HIS A 69 -4.42 1.45 -0.29
N THR A 70 -5.11 0.85 -1.26
CA THR A 70 -6.18 1.52 -2.01
C THR A 70 -7.53 0.87 -1.71
N HIS A 71 -8.57 1.68 -1.53
CA HIS A 71 -9.95 1.21 -1.57
C HIS A 71 -10.54 1.47 -2.96
N PRO A 72 -10.89 0.43 -3.75
CA PRO A 72 -11.46 0.57 -5.09
C PRO A 72 -12.76 1.38 -5.13
N GLY A 73 -13.53 1.38 -4.04
CA GLY A 73 -14.74 2.18 -3.88
C GLY A 73 -14.51 3.66 -3.58
N GLY A 74 -13.25 4.09 -3.40
CA GLY A 74 -12.88 5.48 -3.12
C GLY A 74 -13.27 5.96 -1.72
N ASP A 75 -13.62 5.05 -0.81
CA ASP A 75 -13.77 5.42 0.59
C ASP A 75 -12.39 5.61 1.25
N ILE A 76 -12.37 6.43 2.29
CA ILE A 76 -11.16 6.75 3.07
C ILE A 76 -11.25 6.15 4.48
N ARG A 77 -12.21 5.26 4.71
CA ARG A 77 -12.50 4.72 6.04
C ARG A 77 -11.80 3.40 6.15
N ASP A 78 -10.67 3.39 6.84
CA ASP A 78 -10.04 2.14 7.25
C ASP A 78 -11.03 1.33 8.13
N PRO A 79 -11.52 0.16 7.68
CA PRO A 79 -12.39 -0.68 8.51
C PRO A 79 -11.61 -1.27 9.69
N ALA A 80 -10.27 -1.29 9.66
CA ALA A 80 -9.41 -1.78 10.72
C ALA A 80 -9.00 -0.66 11.69
N ARG A 81 -9.98 -0.09 12.41
CA ARG A 81 -9.72 0.31 13.81
C ARG A 81 -9.60 -0.96 14.65
N LEU A 82 -8.49 -1.68 14.53
CA LEU A 82 -8.12 -2.73 15.49
C LEU A 82 -7.21 -2.11 16.54
N ILE A 83 -7.76 -2.10 17.76
CA ILE A 83 -7.18 -1.77 19.07
C ILE A 83 -5.86 -2.52 19.30
#